data_AF-A0A1I6LQP7-F1
#
_entry.id   AF-A0A1I6LQP7-F1
#
_cell.length_a   1.000
_cell.length_b   1.000
_cell.length_c   1.000
_cell.angle_alpha   90.00
_cell.angle_beta   90.00
_cell.angle_gamma   90.00
#
_symmetry.space_group_name_H-M   'P 1'
#
loop_
_entity.id
_entity.type
_entity.pdbx_description
1 polymer ?
#
loop_
_entity_poly.entity_id
_entity_poly.type
_entity_poly.pdbx_seq_one_letter_code
_entity_poly.pdbx_strand_id
1 'polypeptide(L)'
;MAVPSEVARVEAALKNKGARELEWARWYCAMRQSVPSARPPDVKYWRAMAERVEEVLAPPPPPKVYPTKKKKADRGLGGVIPESK
;
A
#
# COMPACT_ATOMS: atom_id res chain seq x y z
N MET A 1 9.85 27.42 14.19
CA MET A 1 10.90 26.40 13.95
C MET A 1 10.86 26.07 12.47
N ALA A 2 11.95 26.34 11.72
CA ALA A 2 12.00 26.03 10.30
C ALA A 2 11.96 24.51 10.13
N VAL A 3 11.01 24.00 9.34
CA VAL A 3 10.97 22.58 8.99
C VAL A 3 12.18 22.31 8.08
N PRO A 4 13.02 21.30 8.39
CA PRO A 4 14.13 20.93 7.51
C PRO A 4 13.61 20.63 6.11
N SER A 5 14.26 21.15 5.09
CA SER A 5 13.83 21.00 3.69
C SER A 5 13.65 19.53 3.28
N GLU A 6 14.36 18.62 3.94
CA GLU A 6 14.26 17.18 3.72
C GLU A 6 12.93 16.60 4.22
N VAL A 7 12.40 17.08 5.34
CA VAL A 7 11.08 16.65 5.86
C VAL A 7 9.99 17.05 4.86
N ALA A 8 10.03 18.29 4.39
CA ALA A 8 9.08 18.78 3.39
C ALA A 8 9.14 17.96 2.09
N ARG A 9 10.34 17.49 1.70
CA ARG A 9 10.53 16.63 0.53
C ARG A 9 9.97 15.22 0.74
N VAL A 10 10.15 14.62 1.93
CA VAL A 10 9.51 13.33 2.28
C VAL A 10 7.99 13.45 2.29
N GLU A 11 7.45 14.53 2.86
CA GLU A 11 6.00 14.78 2.86
C GLU A 11 5.44 15.00 1.44
N ALA A 12 6.18 15.72 0.59
CA ALA A 12 5.83 15.88 -0.81
C ALA A 12 5.86 14.54 -1.55
N ALA A 13 6.85 13.68 -1.29
CA ALA A 13 6.94 12.35 -1.87
C ALA A 13 5.73 11.47 -1.49
N LEU A 14 5.33 11.52 -0.21
CA LEU A 14 4.14 10.81 0.29
C LEU A 14 2.84 11.32 -0.36
N LYS A 15 2.74 12.64 -0.61
CA LYS A 15 1.57 13.24 -1.29
C LYS A 15 1.51 12.92 -2.79
N ASN A 16 2.64 13.03 -3.49
CA ASN A 16 2.69 12.81 -4.94
C ASN A 16 2.70 11.31 -5.30
N LYS A 17 3.04 10.43 -4.34
CA LYS A 17 3.19 8.98 -4.54
C LYS A 17 4.16 8.63 -5.69
N GLY A 18 5.14 9.49 -5.92
CA GLY A 18 6.15 9.26 -6.95
C GLY A 18 7.11 8.16 -6.53
N ALA A 19 7.20 7.07 -7.29
CA ALA A 19 8.05 5.92 -6.95
C ALA A 19 9.51 6.34 -6.66
N ARG A 20 10.10 7.17 -7.54
CA ARG A 20 11.47 7.69 -7.38
C ARG A 20 11.67 8.52 -6.11
N GLU A 21 10.66 9.31 -5.74
CA GLU A 21 10.75 10.16 -4.53
C GLU A 21 10.52 9.34 -3.26
N LEU A 22 9.66 8.33 -3.29
CA LEU A 22 9.46 7.37 -2.20
C LEU A 22 10.72 6.52 -1.97
N GLU A 23 11.39 6.07 -3.03
CA GLU A 23 12.67 5.37 -2.90
C GLU A 23 13.76 6.26 -2.28
N TRP A 24 13.84 7.52 -2.73
CA TRP A 24 14.74 8.50 -2.11
C TRP A 24 14.40 8.73 -0.63
N ALA A 25 13.12 8.88 -0.29
CA ALA A 25 12.67 9.08 1.07
C ALA A 25 12.99 7.88 1.97
N ARG A 26 12.80 6.64 1.46
CA ARG A 26 13.16 5.40 2.15
C ARG A 26 14.66 5.35 2.46
N TRP A 27 15.48 5.61 1.45
CA TRP A 27 16.94 5.65 1.59
C TRP A 27 17.38 6.72 2.60
N TYR A 28 16.83 7.93 2.51
CA TYR A 28 17.18 9.04 3.39
C TYR A 28 16.82 8.75 4.86
N CYS A 29 15.66 8.12 5.11
CA CYS A 29 15.28 7.71 6.46
C CYS A 29 16.24 6.63 7.02
N ALA A 30 16.69 5.67 6.20
CA ALA A 30 17.68 4.67 6.63
C ALA A 30 19.06 5.29 6.91
N MET A 31 19.48 6.25 6.08
CA MET A 31 20.71 7.01 6.29
C MET A 31 20.68 7.75 7.64
N ARG A 32 19.58 8.45 7.96
CA ARG A 32 19.44 9.21 9.22
C ARG A 32 19.43 8.31 10.46
N GLN A 33 18.91 7.09 10.35
CA GLN A 33 18.95 6.10 11.43
C GLN A 33 20.36 5.55 11.68
N SER A 34 21.22 5.54 10.64
CA SER A 34 22.58 5.03 10.73
C SER A 34 23.59 6.06 11.27
N VAL A 35 23.17 7.30 11.53
CA VAL A 35 24.05 8.35 12.06
C VAL A 35 24.28 8.11 13.56
N PRO A 36 25.50 7.79 14.01
CA PRO A 36 25.77 7.43 15.41
C PRO A 36 25.62 8.61 16.38
N SER A 37 25.70 9.85 15.86
CA SER A 37 25.50 11.07 16.64
C SER A 37 24.03 11.54 16.66
N ALA A 38 23.11 10.78 16.05
CA ALA A 38 21.70 11.16 16.04
C ALA A 38 21.09 11.02 17.44
N ARG A 39 20.26 12.00 17.81
CA ARG A 39 19.54 11.95 19.09
C ARG A 39 18.50 10.82 19.02
N PRO A 40 18.27 10.08 20.11
CA PRO A 40 17.23 9.05 20.17
C PRO A 40 15.84 9.48 19.64
N PRO A 41 15.33 10.70 19.92
CA PRO A 41 14.07 11.17 19.35
C PRO A 41 14.11 11.37 17.83
N ASP A 42 15.22 11.85 17.26
CA ASP A 42 15.38 11.95 15.81
C ASP A 42 15.31 10.57 15.17
N VAL A 43 16.03 9.58 15.72
CA VAL A 43 16.02 8.21 15.20
C VAL A 43 14.61 7.63 15.22
N LYS A 44 13.84 7.83 16.29
CA LYS A 44 12.42 7.41 16.38
C LYS A 44 11.56 8.09 15.31
N TYR A 45 11.75 9.39 15.10
CA TYR A 45 11.02 10.15 14.07
C TYR A 45 11.30 9.61 12.67
N TRP A 46 12.58 9.43 12.32
CA TRP A 46 12.98 8.91 11.00
C TRP A 46 12.55 7.46 10.79
N ARG A 47 12.49 6.65 11.85
CA ARG A 47 11.95 5.30 11.80
C ARG A 47 10.44 5.30 11.47
N ALA A 48 9.66 6.13 12.15
CA ALA A 48 8.22 6.27 11.87
C ALA A 48 7.95 6.81 10.45
N MET A 49 8.81 7.69 9.93
CA MET A 49 8.74 8.15 8.55
C MET A 49 9.08 7.05 7.54
N ALA A 50 10.08 6.21 7.84
CA ALA A 50 10.43 5.07 6.99
C ALA A 50 9.26 4.09 6.85
N GLU A 51 8.56 3.78 7.95
CA GLU A 51 7.38 2.91 7.95
C GLU A 51 6.28 3.49 7.06
N ARG A 52 5.96 4.79 7.20
CA ARG A 52 4.97 5.46 6.34
C ARG A 52 5.32 5.41 4.86
N VAL A 53 6.60 5.62 4.53
CA VAL A 53 7.06 5.55 3.13
C VAL A 53 6.98 4.13 2.59
N GLU A 54 7.32 3.12 3.41
CA GLU A 54 7.23 1.72 3.03
C GLU A 54 5.78 1.26 2.85
N GLU A 55 4.85 1.72 3.69
CA GLU A 55 3.40 1.47 3.51
C GLU A 55 2.87 2.04 2.19
N VAL A 56 3.34 3.21 1.77
CA VAL A 56 2.93 3.83 0.50
C VAL A 56 3.63 3.19 -0.70
N LEU A 57 4.87 2.73 -0.53
CA LEU A 57 5.63 2.00 -1.56
C LEU A 57 5.09 0.58 -1.75
N ALA A 58 4.57 -0.05 -0.69
CA ALA A 58 3.99 -1.38 -0.76
C ALA A 58 2.86 -1.38 -1.80
N PRO A 59 2.90 -2.29 -2.79
CA PRO A 59 1.85 -2.38 -3.78
C PRO A 59 0.52 -2.67 -3.06
N PRO A 60 -0.60 -2.03 -3.45
CA PRO A 60 -1.88 -2.28 -2.82
C PRO A 60 -2.16 -3.79 -2.88
N PRO A 61 -2.66 -4.40 -1.78
CA PRO A 61 -2.93 -5.83 -1.76
C PRO A 61 -3.83 -6.17 -2.95
N PRO A 62 -3.54 -7.27 -3.67
CA PRO A 62 -4.30 -7.62 -4.87
C PRO A 62 -5.79 -7.66 -4.49
N PRO A 63 -6.67 -7.03 -5.31
CA PRO A 63 -8.08 -7.00 -5.01
C PRO A 63 -8.54 -8.42 -4.75
N LYS A 64 -9.21 -8.63 -3.61
CA LYS A 64 -9.81 -9.93 -3.26
C LYS A 64 -10.82 -10.25 -4.36
N VAL A 65 -10.38 -11.01 -5.37
CA VAL A 65 -11.24 -11.52 -6.42
C VAL A 65 -12.10 -12.59 -5.76
N TYR A 66 -13.24 -12.18 -5.24
CA TYR A 66 -14.31 -13.13 -4.96
C TYR A 66 -14.69 -13.75 -6.30
N PRO A 67 -14.63 -15.08 -6.47
CA PRO A 67 -15.11 -15.70 -7.69
C PRO A 67 -16.60 -15.37 -7.81
N THR A 68 -16.93 -14.43 -8.70
CA THR A 68 -18.30 -14.20 -9.10
C THR A 68 -18.74 -15.49 -9.79
N LYS A 69 -19.59 -16.27 -9.11
CA LYS A 69 -20.19 -17.47 -9.68
C LYS A 69 -20.85 -17.06 -10.99
N LYS A 70 -20.20 -17.39 -12.12
CA LYS A 70 -20.77 -17.24 -13.45
C LYS A 70 -22.10 -18.00 -13.46
N LYS A 71 -23.19 -17.25 -13.54
CA LYS A 71 -24.52 -17.78 -13.81
C LYS A 71 -24.45 -18.43 -15.20
N LYS A 72 -24.45 -19.77 -15.25
CA LYS A 72 -24.68 -20.50 -16.49
C LYS A 72 -26.14 -20.29 -16.85
N ALA A 73 -26.38 -19.49 -17.89
CA ALA A 73 -27.59 -19.58 -18.67
C ALA A 73 -27.54 -20.90 -19.45
N ASP A 74 -28.67 -21.60 -19.40
CA ASP A 74 -29.15 -22.62 -20.33
C ASP A 74 -28.31 -23.90 -20.55
N ARG A 75 -28.84 -25.01 -20.05
CA ARG A 75 -28.74 -26.31 -20.72
C ARG A 75 -29.95 -27.14 -20.30
N GLY A 76 -31.01 -27.08 -21.10
CA GLY A 76 -32.17 -27.95 -20.95
C GLY A 76 -31.77 -29.43 -20.95
N LEU A 77 -32.59 -30.26 -20.29
CA LEU A 77 -32.89 -31.66 -20.62
C LEU A 77 -33.88 -32.24 -19.58
N GLY A 78 -35.13 -32.48 -20.03
CA GLY A 78 -35.94 -33.64 -19.68
C GLY A 78 -36.61 -33.70 -18.31
N GLY A 79 -37.73 -32.99 -18.13
CA GLY A 79 -38.73 -33.31 -17.11
C GLY A 79 -39.89 -34.09 -17.72
N VAL A 80 -39.90 -35.41 -17.54
CA VAL A 80 -41.06 -36.26 -17.85
C VAL A 80 -42.18 -36.02 -16.82
N ILE A 81 -43.41 -35.87 -17.32
CA ILE A 81 -44.66 -35.72 -16.56
C ILE A 81 -44.99 -37.04 -15.83
N PRO A 82 -45.84 -37.06 -14.77
CA PRO A 82 -47.25 -37.23 -15.05
C PRO A 82 -48.20 -36.37 -14.20
N GLU A 83 -49.22 -35.92 -14.92
CA GLU A 83 -50.50 -35.38 -14.48
C GLU A 83 -51.24 -36.43 -13.62
N SER A 84 -51.81 -36.01 -12.50
CA SER A 84 -52.81 -36.80 -11.78
C SER A 84 -53.90 -35.87 -11.31
N LYS A 85 -55.10 -36.18 -11.79
CA LYS A 85 -56.40 -35.57 -11.50
C LYS A 85 -57.00 -36.21 -10.24
#